data_AF-A0A256HB03-F1
#
_entry.id   AF-A0A256HB03-F1
#
_cell.length_a   1.000
_cell.length_b   1.000
_cell.length_c   1.000
_cell.angle_alpha   90.00
_cell.angle_beta   90.00
_cell.angle_gamma   90.00
#
_symmetry.space_group_name_H-M   'P 1'
#
loop_
_entity.id
_entity.type
_entity.pdbx_description
1 polymer ?
#
loop_
_entity_poly.entity_id
_entity_poly.type
_entity_poly.pdbx_seq_one_letter_code
_entity_poly.pdbx_strand_id
1 'polypeptide(L)'
;MVSDSRSSDPDSPASESVSGSDSEMASGFDEAALYRVVHAAVKDALLDVIGTLLLVGIAFVLVVAGGQALFAATSTLGIVVGLGFVVTGLYLAATSLELIPPVYEWL
;
A
#
# COMPACT_ATOMS: atom_id res chain seq x y z
N MET A 1 48.82 -70.68 -17.85
CA MET A 1 48.18 -69.63 -18.66
C MET A 1 47.14 -68.97 -17.77
N VAL A 2 47.43 -67.76 -17.31
CA VAL A 2 46.53 -66.89 -16.54
C VAL A 2 45.72 -66.10 -17.56
N SER A 3 44.39 -66.12 -17.44
CA SER A 3 43.52 -65.22 -18.16
C SER A 3 42.75 -64.40 -17.13
N ASP A 4 43.15 -63.13 -17.02
CA ASP A 4 42.41 -62.07 -16.35
C ASP A 4 41.03 -61.91 -17.00
N SER A 5 39.99 -61.81 -16.19
CA SER A 5 38.66 -61.35 -16.59
C SER A 5 38.20 -60.34 -15.57
N ARG A 6 38.70 -59.11 -15.67
CA ARG A 6 38.14 -57.98 -14.93
C ARG A 6 36.88 -57.51 -15.65
N SER A 7 35.79 -57.72 -14.93
CA SER A 7 34.44 -57.20 -15.09
C SER A 7 34.38 -55.73 -15.51
N SER A 8 33.63 -55.47 -16.58
CA SER A 8 33.06 -54.16 -16.87
C SER A 8 31.57 -54.35 -17.10
N ASP A 9 30.78 -54.24 -16.03
CA ASP A 9 29.35 -53.96 -16.11
C ASP A 9 29.08 -52.63 -15.35
N PRO A 10 28.31 -51.71 -15.95
CA PRO A 10 28.11 -50.37 -15.42
C PRO A 10 26.96 -50.35 -14.39
N ASP A 11 27.30 -50.35 -13.11
CA ASP A 11 26.32 -50.14 -12.06
C ASP A 11 25.92 -48.65 -11.94
N SER A 12 24.61 -48.47 -11.98
CA SER A 12 23.85 -47.23 -11.87
C SER A 12 24.28 -46.32 -10.70
N PRO A 13 24.28 -44.98 -10.87
CA PRO A 13 24.44 -44.06 -9.76
C PRO A 13 23.09 -43.84 -9.06
N ALA A 14 22.85 -44.52 -7.95
CA ALA A 14 21.76 -44.18 -7.04
C ALA A 14 22.15 -44.50 -5.59
N SER A 15 22.65 -43.49 -4.88
CA SER A 15 22.39 -43.33 -3.45
C SER A 15 22.73 -41.89 -3.05
N GLU A 16 21.65 -41.17 -2.74
CA GLU A 16 21.59 -39.86 -2.13
C GLU A 16 22.53 -39.72 -0.92
N SER A 17 23.34 -38.67 -0.93
CA SER A 17 23.79 -38.01 0.30
C SER A 17 23.02 -36.70 0.43
N VAL A 18 21.88 -36.76 1.11
CA VAL A 18 21.11 -35.58 1.53
C VAL A 18 21.78 -34.94 2.75
N SER A 19 21.91 -33.61 2.66
CA SER A 19 21.97 -32.64 3.75
C SER A 19 23.28 -32.50 4.53
N GLY A 20 24.02 -31.45 4.16
CA GLY A 20 25.04 -30.80 4.97
C GLY A 20 25.16 -29.34 4.57
N SER A 21 24.18 -28.54 4.99
CA SER A 21 24.29 -27.10 5.33
C SER A 21 25.42 -26.24 4.72
N ASP A 22 25.47 -26.08 3.39
CA ASP A 22 26.16 -24.93 2.77
C ASP A 22 25.18 -23.78 2.45
N SER A 23 23.97 -23.84 3.01
CA SER A 23 22.97 -22.77 2.95
C SER A 23 23.16 -21.69 4.03
N GLU A 24 24.22 -21.75 4.84
CA GLU A 24 24.53 -20.74 5.86
C GLU A 24 25.39 -19.57 5.33
N MET A 25 25.87 -19.64 4.08
CA MET A 25 26.60 -18.54 3.40
C MET A 25 25.82 -17.90 2.24
N ALA A 26 24.57 -18.31 2.00
CA ALA A 26 23.66 -17.65 1.06
C ALA A 26 22.72 -16.65 1.74
N SER A 27 23.00 -16.27 2.99
CA SER A 27 22.40 -15.11 3.66
C SER A 27 23.02 -13.79 3.16
N GLY A 28 23.34 -13.71 1.87
CA GLY A 28 23.55 -12.44 1.21
C GLY A 28 22.19 -11.79 1.08
N PHE A 29 21.99 -10.67 1.76
CA PHE A 29 20.78 -9.86 1.68
C PHE A 29 20.36 -9.73 0.21
N ASP A 30 19.24 -10.35 -0.19
CA ASP A 30 18.73 -10.25 -1.56
C ASP A 30 18.15 -8.85 -1.74
N GLU A 31 19.03 -7.92 -2.11
CA GLU A 31 18.71 -6.50 -2.35
C GLU A 31 17.56 -6.35 -3.35
N ALA A 32 17.45 -7.27 -4.32
CA ALA A 32 16.37 -7.25 -5.31
C ALA A 32 15.02 -7.66 -4.70
N ALA A 33 15.02 -8.65 -3.80
CA ALA A 33 13.83 -8.99 -3.02
C ALA A 33 13.43 -7.85 -2.08
N LEU A 34 14.40 -7.22 -1.40
CA LEU A 34 14.13 -6.09 -0.49
C LEU A 34 13.55 -4.88 -1.23
N TYR A 35 14.15 -4.51 -2.37
CA TYR A 35 13.67 -3.42 -3.21
C TYR A 35 12.21 -3.63 -3.63
N ARG A 36 11.84 -4.84 -4.01
CA ARG A 36 10.45 -5.15 -4.42
C ARG A 36 9.46 -4.96 -3.27
N VAL A 37 9.79 -5.42 -2.07
CA VAL A 37 8.92 -5.28 -0.89
C VAL A 37 8.78 -3.81 -0.51
N VAL A 38 9.89 -3.09 -0.41
CA VAL A 38 9.86 -1.65 -0.06
C VAL A 38 9.13 -0.86 -1.13
N HIS A 39 9.41 -1.10 -2.42
CA HIS A 39 8.74 -0.43 -3.51
C HIS A 39 7.23 -0.70 -3.50
N ALA A 40 6.80 -1.94 -3.24
CA ALA A 40 5.39 -2.28 -3.13
C ALA A 40 4.72 -1.56 -1.95
N ALA A 41 5.35 -1.55 -0.77
CA ALA A 41 4.85 -0.86 0.41
C ALA A 41 4.78 0.66 0.21
N VAL A 42 5.79 1.25 -0.43
CA VAL A 42 5.78 2.68 -0.78
C VAL A 42 4.68 2.98 -1.79
N LYS A 43 4.48 2.12 -2.80
CA LYS A 43 3.40 2.31 -3.78
C LYS A 43 2.04 2.25 -3.12
N ASP A 44 1.85 1.34 -2.15
CA ASP A 44 0.62 1.22 -1.36
C ASP A 44 0.37 2.49 -0.53
N ALA A 45 1.39 2.95 0.21
CA ALA A 45 1.32 4.19 0.99
C ALA A 45 1.08 5.44 0.13
N LEU A 46 1.68 5.51 -1.07
CA LEU A 46 1.45 6.63 -1.99
C LEU A 46 0.02 6.64 -2.55
N LEU A 47 -0.58 5.48 -2.78
CA LEU A 47 -1.98 5.43 -3.22
C LEU A 47 -2.92 5.95 -2.14
N ASP A 48 -2.65 5.63 -0.89
CA ASP A 48 -3.38 6.16 0.26
C ASP A 48 -3.27 7.68 0.36
N VAL A 49 -2.03 8.21 0.30
CA VAL A 49 -1.77 9.66 0.31
C VAL A 49 -2.45 10.37 -0.86
N ILE A 50 -2.39 9.81 -2.06
CA ILE A 50 -3.05 10.41 -3.24
C ILE A 50 -4.57 10.39 -3.07
N GLY A 51 -5.14 9.31 -2.53
CA GLY A 51 -6.57 9.24 -2.22
C GLY A 51 -7.01 10.36 -1.28
N THR A 52 -6.25 10.57 -0.21
CA THR A 52 -6.47 11.64 0.76
C THR A 52 -6.31 13.03 0.12
N LEU A 53 -5.27 13.25 -0.69
CA LEU A 53 -5.07 14.53 -1.38
C LEU A 53 -6.19 14.85 -2.37
N LEU A 54 -6.68 13.85 -3.12
CA LEU A 54 -7.83 14.03 -4.02
C LEU A 54 -9.08 14.40 -3.23
N LEU A 55 -9.34 13.71 -2.11
CA LEU A 55 -10.51 13.97 -1.26
C LEU A 55 -10.44 15.36 -0.61
N VAL A 56 -9.27 15.76 -0.09
CA VAL A 56 -9.00 17.10 0.45
C VAL A 56 -9.14 18.16 -0.65
N GLY A 57 -8.71 17.86 -1.88
CA GLY A 57 -8.91 18.75 -3.03
C GLY A 57 -10.39 18.99 -3.33
N ILE A 58 -11.21 17.94 -3.33
CA ILE A 58 -12.66 18.05 -3.48
C ILE A 58 -13.27 18.86 -2.32
N ALA A 59 -12.86 18.56 -1.09
CA ALA A 59 -13.29 19.30 0.10
C ALA A 59 -12.99 20.80 -0.02
N PHE A 60 -11.78 21.14 -0.46
CA PHE A 60 -11.35 22.52 -0.69
C PHE A 60 -12.22 23.21 -1.74
N VAL A 61 -12.51 22.55 -2.87
CA VAL A 61 -13.40 23.09 -3.90
C VAL A 61 -14.80 23.36 -3.34
N LEU A 62 -15.36 22.46 -2.54
CA LEU A 62 -16.67 22.66 -1.90
C LEU A 62 -16.67 23.86 -0.95
N VAL A 63 -15.61 24.02 -0.14
CA VAL A 63 -15.48 25.16 0.78
C VAL A 63 -15.36 26.47 0.01
N VAL A 64 -14.53 26.52 -1.03
CA VAL A 64 -14.37 27.74 -1.85
C VAL A 64 -15.68 28.08 -2.58
N ALA A 65 -16.32 27.10 -3.21
CA ALA A 65 -17.59 27.31 -3.90
C ALA A 65 -18.70 27.74 -2.94
N GLY A 66 -18.83 27.09 -1.79
CA GLY A 66 -19.80 27.44 -0.75
C GLY A 66 -19.54 28.83 -0.15
N GLY A 67 -18.27 29.18 0.07
CA GLY A 67 -17.87 30.52 0.51
C GLY A 67 -18.23 31.59 -0.51
N GLN A 68 -17.91 31.39 -1.78
CA GLN A 68 -18.32 32.29 -2.87
C GLN A 68 -19.85 32.43 -2.94
N ALA A 69 -20.59 31.32 -2.84
CA ALA A 69 -22.04 31.33 -2.81
C ALA A 69 -22.59 32.14 -1.63
N LEU A 70 -21.97 32.06 -0.44
CA LEU A 70 -22.33 32.86 0.73
C LEU A 70 -22.10 34.36 0.50
N PHE A 71 -20.95 34.74 -0.06
CA PHE A 71 -20.67 36.15 -0.37
C PHE A 71 -21.59 36.73 -1.45
N ALA A 72 -22.02 35.90 -2.40
CA ALA A 72 -22.95 36.30 -3.45
C ALA A 72 -24.44 36.19 -3.04
N ALA A 73 -24.75 35.61 -1.88
CA ALA A 73 -26.12 35.32 -1.50
C ALA A 73 -26.91 36.59 -1.14
N THR A 74 -28.01 36.81 -1.85
CA THR A 74 -29.00 37.87 -1.54
C THR A 74 -30.30 37.31 -0.96
N SER A 75 -30.42 35.99 -0.85
CA SER A 75 -31.60 35.29 -0.38
C SER A 75 -31.25 34.27 0.70
N THR A 76 -32.19 33.98 1.59
CA THR A 76 -32.04 32.98 2.66
C THR A 76 -31.70 31.60 2.12
N LEU A 77 -32.31 31.21 0.99
CA LEU A 77 -32.01 29.92 0.36
C LEU A 77 -30.56 29.85 -0.11
N GLY A 78 -30.05 30.93 -0.72
CA GLY A 78 -28.64 31.01 -1.13
C GLY A 78 -27.67 30.88 0.04
N ILE A 79 -28.00 31.49 1.18
CA ILE A 79 -27.21 31.37 2.42
C ILE A 79 -27.19 29.91 2.89
N VAL A 80 -28.35 29.26 3.00
CA VAL A 80 -28.44 27.87 3.48
C VAL A 80 -27.66 26.92 2.57
N VAL A 81 -27.80 27.07 1.25
CA VAL A 81 -27.07 26.24 0.29
C VAL A 81 -25.56 26.45 0.41
N GLY A 82 -25.10 27.71 0.40
CA GLY A 82 -23.67 28.03 0.52
C GLY A 82 -23.07 27.50 1.83
N LEU A 83 -23.79 27.66 2.94
CA LEU A 83 -23.37 27.14 4.25
C LEU A 83 -23.33 25.61 4.26
N GLY A 84 -24.29 24.95 3.59
CA GLY A 84 -24.29 23.50 3.38
C GLY A 84 -23.05 23.00 2.64
N PHE A 85 -22.63 23.70 1.58
CA PHE A 85 -21.39 23.39 0.85
C PHE A 85 -20.15 23.56 1.74
N VAL A 86 -20.05 24.65 2.50
CA VAL A 86 -18.92 24.88 3.41
C VAL A 86 -18.85 23.81 4.48
N VAL A 87 -19.95 23.52 5.16
CA VAL A 87 -20.00 22.50 6.22
C VAL A 87 -19.65 21.12 5.66
N THR A 88 -20.19 20.76 4.50
CA THR A 88 -19.88 19.47 3.85
C THR A 88 -18.41 19.38 3.47
N GLY A 89 -17.84 20.45 2.90
CA GLY A 89 -16.42 20.49 2.56
C GLY A 89 -15.52 20.39 3.80
N LEU A 90 -15.86 21.11 4.88
CA LEU A 90 -15.12 21.01 6.15
C LEU A 90 -15.22 19.62 6.78
N TYR A 91 -16.41 19.02 6.79
CA TYR A 91 -16.61 17.65 7.26
C TYR A 91 -15.78 16.66 6.45
N LEU A 92 -15.82 16.77 5.12
CA LEU A 92 -15.04 15.92 4.23
C LEU A 92 -13.55 16.05 4.53
N ALA A 93 -13.00 17.26 4.62
CA ALA A 93 -11.60 17.50 4.97
C ALA A 93 -11.23 16.92 6.34
N ALA A 94 -12.09 17.07 7.35
CA ALA A 94 -11.86 16.52 8.69
C ALA A 94 -11.81 14.99 8.68
N THR A 95 -12.71 14.34 7.91
CA THR A 95 -12.68 12.88 7.74
C THR A 95 -11.48 12.39 6.95
N SER A 96 -11.04 13.13 5.91
CA SER A 96 -9.86 12.74 5.09
C SER A 96 -8.56 12.82 5.87
N LEU A 97 -8.45 13.78 6.80
CA LEU A 97 -7.24 13.97 7.62
C LEU A 97 -7.22 13.06 8.86
N GLU A 98 -8.15 12.09 8.96
CA GLU A 98 -8.36 11.24 10.14
C GLU A 98 -8.46 12.04 11.44
N LEU A 99 -8.91 13.29 11.36
CA LEU A 99 -8.97 14.20 12.51
C LEU A 99 -10.07 13.79 13.51
N ILE A 100 -11.00 12.96 13.07
CA ILE A 100 -12.11 12.43 13.86
C ILE A 100 -11.72 11.02 14.31
N PRO A 101 -11.49 10.79 15.62
CA PRO A 101 -11.18 9.47 16.15
C PRO A 101 -12.26 8.46 15.74
N PRO A 102 -11.87 7.22 15.37
CA PRO A 102 -12.84 6.21 14.99
C PRO A 102 -13.78 5.88 16.15
N VAL A 103 -15.09 6.01 15.90
CA VAL A 103 -16.13 5.82 16.94
C VAL A 103 -16.28 4.36 17.39
N TYR A 104 -15.59 3.41 16.75
CA TYR A 104 -15.68 1.98 17.05
C TYR A 104 -14.80 1.53 18.23
N GLU A 105 -13.96 2.42 18.77
CA GLU A 105 -13.11 2.10 19.92
C GLU A 105 -13.85 2.12 21.27
N TRP A 106 -15.13 2.53 21.25
CA TRP A 106 -15.95 2.78 22.45
C TRP A 106 -17.09 1.77 22.65
N LEU A 107 -17.12 0.68 21.87
CA LEU A 107 -18.12 -0.41 21.96
C LEU A 107 -17.50 -1.71 22.49
#